data_AF-A0A934LFU3-F1
#
_entry.id   AF-A0A934LFU3-F1
#
_cell.length_a   1.000
_cell.length_b   1.000
_cell.length_c   1.000
_cell.angle_alpha   90.00
_cell.angle_beta   90.00
_cell.angle_gamma   90.00
#
_symmetry.space_group_name_H-M   'P 1'
#
loop_
_entity.id
_entity.type
_entity.pdbx_description
1 polymer ?
#
loop_
_entity_poly.entity_id
_entity_poly.type
_entity_poly.pdbx_seq_one_letter_code
_entity_poly.pdbx_strand_id
1 'polypeptide(L)'
;MTKRCVACGKKFEPRPQARNQTYCSAHECQRERRRAWQKKERRTDAMYRKDDADYNKQWAKNNPGYWEKYRAENPEYTERNRKKQHVRNLKHRYGRNLHSKTTGSAPPLPSGRYWLTTIGPDGIAKGDASIVEITFISGTTEGTIPGG
;
A
#
# COMPACT_ATOMS: atom_id res chain seq x y z
N MET A 1 14.07 23.93 26.75
CA MET A 1 12.69 24.08 26.24
C MET A 1 12.20 22.68 25.93
N THR A 2 11.24 22.22 26.71
CA THR A 2 10.74 20.85 26.67
C THR A 2 9.95 20.62 25.39
N LYS A 3 10.23 19.51 24.68
CA LYS A 3 9.52 19.09 23.47
C LYS A 3 8.74 17.82 23.70
N ARG A 4 7.75 17.52 22.85
CA ARG A 4 7.04 16.23 22.85
C ARG A 4 7.66 15.28 21.84
N CYS A 5 7.88 14.03 22.26
CA CYS A 5 8.40 12.99 21.38
C CYS A 5 7.34 12.58 20.35
N VAL A 6 7.73 12.54 19.06
CA VAL A 6 6.84 12.10 17.97
C VAL A 6 6.39 10.64 18.12
N ALA A 7 7.23 9.77 18.70
CA ALA A 7 6.90 8.35 18.86
C ALA A 7 6.02 8.05 20.08
N CYS A 8 6.36 8.59 21.26
CA CYS A 8 5.67 8.22 22.51
C CYS A 8 4.87 9.36 23.16
N GLY A 9 4.87 10.57 22.60
CA GLY A 9 4.13 11.74 23.12
C GLY A 9 4.68 12.34 24.41
N LYS A 10 5.59 11.65 25.11
CA LYS A 10 6.20 12.12 26.36
C LYS A 10 7.02 13.39 26.14
N LYS A 11 6.99 14.28 27.14
CA LYS A 11 7.85 15.46 27.18
C LYS A 11 9.31 15.04 27.41
N PHE A 12 10.25 15.70 26.74
CA PHE A 12 11.69 15.51 26.91
C PHE A 12 12.44 16.81 26.65
N GLU A 13 13.61 16.98 27.24
CA GLU A 13 14.51 18.09 26.91
C GLU A 13 15.47 17.67 25.78
N PRO A 14 15.48 18.38 24.64
CA PRO A 14 16.45 18.14 23.57
C PRO A 14 17.90 18.32 24.04
N ARG A 15 18.82 17.53 23.47
CA ARG A 15 20.25 17.75 23.73
C ARG A 15 20.67 19.13 23.21
N PRO A 16 21.57 19.86 23.90
CA PRO A 16 22.04 21.17 23.45
C PRO A 16 22.60 21.17 22.03
N GLN A 17 23.29 20.09 21.64
CA GLN A 17 23.86 19.91 20.30
C GLN A 17 22.82 19.58 19.22
N ALA A 18 21.60 19.19 19.61
CA ALA A 18 20.54 18.75 18.72
C ALA A 18 19.21 19.43 19.08
N ARG A 19 19.18 20.76 19.03
CA ARG A 19 17.99 21.55 19.38
C ARG A 19 16.76 21.19 18.54
N ASN A 20 16.94 20.66 17.34
CA ASN A 20 15.87 20.19 16.45
C ASN A 20 15.45 18.72 16.69
N GLN A 21 15.91 18.08 17.77
CA GLN A 21 15.52 16.72 18.13
C GLN A 21 13.99 16.60 18.30
N THR A 22 13.40 15.61 17.64
CA THR A 22 11.95 15.34 17.63
C THR A 22 11.56 14.03 18.34
N TYR A 23 12.54 13.20 18.68
CA TYR A 23 12.34 11.93 19.40
C TYR A 23 13.12 11.95 20.71
N CYS A 24 12.54 11.45 21.81
CA CYS A 24 13.27 11.32 23.07
C CYS A 24 14.37 10.24 22.98
N SER A 25 15.26 10.18 23.96
CA SER A 25 16.40 9.24 24.00
C SER A 25 16.01 7.79 24.24
N ALA A 26 14.74 7.48 24.52
CA ALA A 26 14.30 6.11 24.76
C ALA A 26 14.60 5.21 23.55
N HIS A 27 15.10 4.00 23.81
CA HIS A 27 15.54 3.05 22.78
C HIS A 27 14.47 2.82 21.70
N GLU A 28 13.23 2.56 22.14
CA GLU A 28 12.09 2.32 21.26
C GLU A 28 11.79 3.53 20.37
N CYS A 29 11.88 4.75 20.92
CA CYS A 29 11.63 5.98 20.15
C CYS A 29 12.74 6.26 19.15
N GLN A 30 14.00 5.94 19.48
CA GLN A 30 15.12 6.04 18.54
C GLN A 30 15.05 4.95 17.46
N ARG A 31 14.52 3.78 17.77
CA ARG A 31 14.22 2.74 16.77
C ARG A 31 13.16 3.21 15.79
N GLU A 32 12.07 3.81 16.27
CA GLU A 32 11.04 4.41 15.41
C GLU A 32 11.57 5.57 14.57
N ARG A 33 12.41 6.44 15.13
CA ARG A 33 13.08 7.51 14.38
C ARG A 33 13.86 6.95 13.17
N ARG A 34 14.69 5.92 13.40
CA ARG A 34 15.48 5.28 12.33
C ARG A 34 14.57 4.63 11.29
N ARG A 35 13.52 3.92 11.72
CA ARG A 35 12.51 3.31 10.82
C ARG A 35 11.82 4.36 9.94
N ALA A 36 11.41 5.49 10.52
CA ALA A 36 10.77 6.57 9.79
C ALA A 36 11.70 7.20 8.74
N TRP A 37 12.96 7.43 9.12
CA TRP A 37 13.97 7.93 8.19
C TRP A 37 14.23 6.95 7.03
N GLN A 38 14.51 5.68 7.31
CA GLN A 38 14.71 4.65 6.27
C GLN A 38 13.50 4.52 5.34
N LYS A 39 12.27 4.62 5.88
CA LYS A 39 11.05 4.60 5.07
C LYS A 39 10.95 5.82 4.15
N LYS A 40 11.36 7.01 4.65
CA LYS A 40 11.39 8.24 3.85
C LYS A 40 12.41 8.08 2.72
N GLU A 41 13.64 7.70 3.02
CA GLU A 41 14.70 7.55 2.01
C GLU A 41 14.32 6.54 0.93
N ARG A 42 13.81 5.35 1.32
CA ARG A 42 13.32 4.38 0.32
C ARG A 42 12.20 4.92 -0.56
N ARG A 43 11.43 5.91 -0.12
CA ARG A 43 10.37 6.49 -0.94
C ARG A 43 10.89 7.59 -1.85
N THR A 44 11.83 8.41 -1.38
CA THR A 44 12.25 9.63 -2.07
C THR A 44 13.52 9.46 -2.89
N ASP A 45 14.43 8.58 -2.47
CA ASP A 45 15.73 8.38 -3.10
C ASP A 45 15.75 7.07 -3.89
N ALA A 46 15.91 7.18 -5.20
CA ALA A 46 16.00 6.02 -6.10
C ALA A 46 17.36 5.31 -6.02
N MET A 47 18.45 6.04 -5.72
CA MET A 47 19.78 5.47 -5.56
C MET A 47 19.83 4.65 -4.27
N TYR A 48 19.34 5.23 -3.17
CA TYR A 48 19.25 4.52 -1.88
C TYR A 48 18.47 3.20 -1.99
N ARG A 49 17.39 3.16 -2.78
CA ARG A 49 16.63 1.92 -3.03
C ARG A 49 17.45 0.85 -3.74
N LYS A 50 18.27 1.24 -4.73
CA LYS A 50 19.13 0.31 -5.48
C LYS A 50 20.22 -0.22 -4.57
N ASP A 51 20.90 0.67 -3.84
CA ASP A 51 21.98 0.31 -2.92
C ASP A 51 21.48 -0.64 -1.82
N ASP A 52 20.30 -0.38 -1.22
CA ASP A 52 19.68 -1.28 -0.23
C ASP A 52 19.38 -2.66 -0.87
N ALA A 53 18.87 -2.70 -2.10
CA ALA A 53 18.57 -3.95 -2.79
C ALA A 53 19.85 -4.76 -3.11
N ASP A 54 20.89 -4.10 -3.62
CA ASP A 54 22.16 -4.73 -3.97
C ASP A 54 22.90 -5.23 -2.73
N TYR A 55 22.91 -4.44 -1.65
CA TYR A 55 23.44 -4.87 -0.35
C TYR A 55 22.75 -6.14 0.14
N ASN A 56 21.41 -6.16 0.16
CA ASN A 56 20.65 -7.32 0.60
C ASN A 56 20.90 -8.55 -0.30
N LYS A 57 21.04 -8.35 -1.61
CA LYS A 57 21.36 -9.42 -2.57
C LYS A 57 22.75 -10.00 -2.32
N GLN A 58 23.75 -9.15 -2.13
CA GLN A 58 25.12 -9.58 -1.86
C GLN A 58 25.23 -10.26 -0.49
N TRP A 59 24.53 -9.74 0.51
CA TRP A 59 24.46 -10.36 1.82
C TRP A 59 23.82 -11.75 1.75
N ALA A 60 22.71 -11.93 1.02
CA ALA A 60 22.08 -13.24 0.84
C ALA A 60 22.98 -14.23 0.10
N LYS A 61 23.74 -13.76 -0.90
CA LYS A 61 24.74 -14.58 -1.61
C LYS A 61 25.84 -15.07 -0.67
N ASN A 62 26.31 -14.19 0.21
CA ASN A 62 27.38 -14.50 1.16
C ASN A 62 26.91 -15.31 2.37
N ASN A 63 25.60 -15.40 2.61
CA ASN A 63 25.01 -16.09 3.75
C ASN A 63 23.96 -17.12 3.29
N PRO A 64 24.37 -18.14 2.50
CA PRO A 64 23.46 -19.19 2.07
C PRO A 64 22.92 -19.96 3.28
N GLY A 65 21.65 -20.36 3.24
CA GLY A 65 21.01 -21.09 4.33
C GLY A 65 20.68 -20.28 5.59
N TYR A 66 21.15 -19.03 5.71
CA TYR A 66 20.87 -18.20 6.89
C TYR A 66 19.38 -18.09 7.18
N TRP A 67 18.58 -17.76 6.18
CA TRP A 67 17.14 -17.54 6.39
C TRP A 67 16.39 -18.82 6.77
N GLU A 68 16.88 -19.97 6.33
CA GLU A 68 16.32 -21.26 6.72
C GLU A 68 16.61 -21.54 8.19
N LYS A 69 17.89 -21.43 8.58
CA LYS A 69 18.32 -21.58 9.98
C LYS A 69 17.61 -20.59 10.91
N TYR A 70 17.57 -19.31 10.52
CA TYR A 70 16.89 -18.27 11.29
C TYR A 70 15.41 -18.58 11.51
N ARG A 71 14.70 -19.09 10.49
CA ARG A 71 13.28 -19.48 10.63
C ARG A 71 13.10 -20.70 11.54
N ALA A 72 13.99 -21.67 11.45
CA ALA A 72 13.98 -22.86 12.32
C ALA A 72 14.21 -22.49 13.79
N GLU A 73 15.15 -21.57 14.06
CA GLU A 73 15.47 -21.09 15.40
C GLU A 73 14.43 -20.12 15.97
N ASN A 74 13.60 -19.49 15.12
CA ASN A 74 12.60 -18.50 15.51
C ASN A 74 11.19 -18.87 15.02
N PRO A 75 10.60 -19.98 15.50
CA PRO A 75 9.32 -20.49 15.02
C PRO A 75 8.16 -19.52 15.30
N GLU A 76 8.09 -18.94 16.51
CA GLU A 76 7.03 -17.98 16.87
C GLU A 76 7.05 -16.73 15.98
N TYR A 77 8.24 -16.21 15.69
CA TYR A 77 8.41 -15.07 14.79
C TYR A 77 7.92 -15.42 13.38
N THR A 78 8.31 -16.61 12.89
CA THR A 78 7.96 -17.11 11.57
C THR A 78 6.45 -17.28 11.41
N GLU A 79 5.77 -17.88 12.39
CA GLU A 79 4.32 -18.04 12.40
C GLU A 79 3.58 -16.70 12.42
N ARG A 80 4.01 -15.78 13.28
CA ARG A 80 3.42 -14.44 13.36
C ARG A 80 3.56 -13.70 12.03
N ASN A 81 4.72 -13.79 11.40
CA ASN A 81 4.96 -13.18 10.09
C ASN A 81 4.10 -13.82 9.00
N ARG A 82 3.94 -15.15 9.01
CA ARG A 82 3.06 -15.89 8.08
C ARG A 82 1.60 -15.45 8.21
N LYS A 83 1.06 -15.35 9.44
CA LYS A 83 -0.30 -14.84 9.70
C LYS A 83 -0.48 -13.41 9.16
N LYS A 84 0.48 -12.51 9.40
CA LYS A 84 0.46 -11.14 8.86
C LYS A 84 0.54 -11.10 7.33
N GLN A 85 1.31 -11.98 6.71
CA GLN A 85 1.39 -12.09 5.27
C GLN A 85 0.07 -12.57 4.66
N HIS A 86 -0.59 -13.55 5.29
CA HIS A 86 -1.92 -14.00 4.88
C HIS A 86 -2.93 -12.83 4.87
N VAL A 87 -3.00 -12.07 5.97
CA VAL A 87 -3.87 -10.88 6.05
C VAL A 87 -3.55 -9.86 4.95
N ARG A 88 -2.26 -9.56 4.69
CA ARG A 88 -1.87 -8.66 3.59
C ARG A 88 -2.30 -9.19 2.23
N ASN A 89 -2.09 -10.48 1.96
CA ASN A 89 -2.47 -11.11 0.70
C ASN A 89 -3.98 -11.08 0.48
N LEU A 90 -4.78 -11.34 1.52
CA LEU A 90 -6.23 -11.20 1.47
C LEU A 90 -6.62 -9.76 1.13
N LYS A 91 -6.07 -8.76 1.83
CA LYS A 91 -6.31 -7.34 1.52
C LYS A 91 -5.94 -6.98 0.08
N HIS A 92 -4.85 -7.52 -0.44
CA HIS A 92 -4.45 -7.32 -1.84
C HIS A 92 -5.33 -8.06 -2.85
N ARG A 93 -5.98 -9.17 -2.49
CA ARG A 93 -6.95 -9.85 -3.36
C ARG A 93 -8.26 -9.06 -3.39
N TYR A 94 -8.85 -8.78 -2.23
CA TYR A 94 -10.11 -8.04 -2.15
C TYR A 94 -9.98 -6.57 -2.57
N GLY A 95 -8.84 -5.93 -2.32
CA GLY A 95 -8.57 -4.56 -2.78
C GLY A 95 -8.18 -4.46 -4.26
N ARG A 96 -7.76 -5.56 -4.92
CA ARG A 96 -7.55 -5.59 -6.38
C ARG A 96 -8.81 -5.91 -7.17
N ASN A 97 -9.87 -6.38 -6.53
CA ASN A 97 -11.17 -6.55 -7.21
C ASN A 97 -11.78 -5.21 -7.66
N LEU A 98 -11.27 -4.07 -7.20
CA LEU A 98 -11.61 -2.73 -7.70
C LEU A 98 -10.73 -2.27 -8.89
N HIS A 99 -9.70 -3.04 -9.26
CA HIS A 99 -8.81 -2.81 -10.41
C HIS A 99 -8.67 -4.09 -11.25
N SER A 100 -9.69 -4.95 -11.23
CA SER A 100 -9.84 -5.94 -12.28
C SER A 100 -10.18 -5.17 -13.55
N LYS A 101 -9.20 -5.00 -14.44
CA LYS A 101 -9.55 -4.96 -15.86
C LYS A 101 -10.22 -6.29 -16.10
N THR A 102 -11.54 -6.30 -16.10
CA THR A 102 -12.32 -7.43 -16.59
C THR A 102 -11.83 -7.66 -18.01
N THR A 103 -10.97 -8.67 -18.21
CA THR A 103 -10.65 -9.25 -19.52
C THR A 103 -11.83 -10.13 -19.94
N GLY A 104 -13.00 -9.54 -19.86
CA GLY A 104 -14.30 -10.08 -20.22
C GLY A 104 -15.05 -8.83 -20.58
N SER A 105 -15.15 -8.59 -21.89
CA SER A 105 -15.92 -7.50 -22.47
C SER A 105 -17.28 -7.49 -21.78
N ALA A 106 -17.50 -6.54 -20.87
CA ALA A 106 -18.88 -6.15 -20.60
C ALA A 106 -19.47 -5.81 -21.98
N PRO A 107 -20.68 -6.30 -22.32
CA PRO A 107 -21.27 -5.97 -23.60
C PRO A 107 -21.25 -4.44 -23.75
N PRO A 108 -20.84 -3.91 -24.91
CA PRO A 108 -20.84 -2.47 -25.12
C PRO A 108 -22.23 -1.93 -24.80
N LEU A 109 -22.29 -0.83 -24.06
CA LEU A 109 -23.56 -0.19 -23.77
C LEU A 109 -24.25 0.13 -25.10
N PRO A 110 -25.52 -0.28 -25.30
CA PRO A 110 -26.22 0.04 -26.53
C PRO A 110 -26.33 1.56 -26.72
N SER A 111 -26.36 2.01 -27.97
CA SER A 111 -26.61 3.43 -28.23
C SER A 111 -28.02 3.81 -27.76
N GLY A 112 -28.12 4.77 -26.85
CA GLY A 112 -29.40 5.16 -26.25
C GLY A 112 -29.29 6.31 -25.26
N ARG A 113 -30.44 6.66 -24.68
CA ARG A 113 -30.54 7.62 -23.59
C ARG A 113 -30.37 6.92 -22.25
N TYR A 114 -29.65 7.57 -21.35
CA TYR A 114 -29.28 7.05 -20.04
C TYR A 114 -29.48 8.11 -18.97
N TRP A 115 -29.89 7.68 -17.78
CA TRP A 115 -29.77 8.48 -16.56
C TRP A 115 -28.40 8.27 -15.93
N LEU A 116 -27.81 9.36 -15.45
CA LEU A 116 -26.58 9.36 -14.66
C LEU A 116 -26.91 9.85 -13.27
N THR A 117 -26.83 8.96 -12.28
CA THR A 117 -27.02 9.32 -10.87
C THR A 117 -25.68 9.26 -10.17
N THR A 118 -25.23 10.36 -9.58
CA THR A 118 -23.99 10.38 -8.79
C THR A 118 -24.19 9.58 -7.52
N ILE A 119 -23.37 8.54 -7.34
CA ILE A 119 -23.33 7.80 -6.08
C ILE A 119 -22.41 8.56 -5.13
N GLY A 120 -22.91 8.91 -3.95
CA GLY A 120 -22.17 9.65 -2.92
C GLY A 120 -20.84 8.98 -2.49
N PRO A 121 -20.02 9.69 -1.68
CA PRO A 121 -18.57 9.50 -1.56
C PRO A 121 -18.07 8.19 -0.94
N ASP A 122 -18.95 7.21 -0.68
CA ASP A 122 -18.57 5.92 -0.13
C ASP A 122 -17.87 5.01 -1.16
N GLY A 123 -17.84 5.43 -2.42
CA GLY A 123 -16.98 4.86 -3.45
C GLY A 123 -15.69 5.66 -3.62
N ILE A 124 -14.56 5.06 -3.28
CA ILE A 124 -13.23 5.70 -3.37
C ILE A 124 -12.89 5.95 -4.86
N ALA A 125 -13.18 7.15 -5.35
CA ALA A 125 -12.61 7.67 -6.58
C ALA A 125 -11.25 8.33 -6.30
N LYS A 126 -10.26 8.09 -7.17
CA LYS A 126 -9.00 8.85 -7.17
C LYS A 126 -9.11 9.98 -8.19
N GLY A 127 -8.93 11.23 -7.74
CA GLY A 127 -8.95 12.43 -8.60
C GLY A 127 -10.35 13.01 -8.85
N ASP A 128 -10.51 13.75 -9.94
CA ASP A 128 -11.73 14.46 -10.37
C ASP A 128 -12.83 13.51 -10.90
N ALA A 129 -12.69 12.21 -10.66
CA ALA A 129 -13.59 11.18 -11.14
C ALA A 129 -14.79 11.03 -10.18
N SER A 130 -16.01 11.04 -10.72
CA SER A 130 -17.24 10.75 -9.97
C SER A 130 -17.73 9.35 -10.33
N ILE A 131 -18.16 8.58 -9.33
CA ILE A 131 -18.84 7.30 -9.55
C ILE A 131 -20.31 7.60 -9.86
N VAL A 132 -20.80 7.02 -10.96
CA VAL A 132 -22.16 7.20 -11.44
C VAL A 132 -22.83 5.85 -11.61
N GLU A 133 -24.09 5.76 -11.19
CA GLU A 133 -25.01 4.72 -11.63
C GLU A 133 -25.56 5.11 -13.00
N ILE A 134 -25.57 4.16 -13.94
CA ILE A 134 -26.10 4.36 -15.30
C ILE A 134 -27.36 3.51 -15.44
N THR A 135 -28.50 4.14 -15.72
CA THR A 135 -29.77 3.44 -15.98
C THR A 135 -30.19 3.64 -17.43
N PHE A 136 -30.46 2.56 -18.16
CA PHE A 136 -30.93 2.63 -19.54
C PHE A 136 -32.38 3.10 -19.61
N ILE A 137 -32.65 4.08 -20.47
CA ILE A 137 -34.00 4.63 -20.67
C ILE A 137 -34.62 4.06 -21.95
N SER A 138 -33.89 4.16 -23.06
CA SER A 138 -34.35 3.72 -24.37
C SER A 138 -33.19 3.78 -25.36
N GLY A 139 -33.16 2.89 -26.35
CA GLY A 139 -32.11 2.86 -27.36
C GLY A 139 -32.51 1.97 -28.53
N THR A 140 -31.83 2.14 -29.66
CA THR A 140 -32.03 1.31 -30.84
C THR A 140 -31.11 0.12 -30.74
N THR A 141 -31.65 -1.05 -30.42
CA THR A 141 -30.95 -2.30 -30.67
C THR A 141 -30.89 -2.49 -32.17
N GLU A 142 -29.74 -2.20 -32.80
CA GLU A 142 -29.49 -2.67 -34.16
C GLU A 142 -29.54 -4.20 -34.12
N GLY A 143 -30.69 -4.72 -34.55
CA GLY A 143 -30.95 -6.13 -34.64
C GLY A 143 -30.03 -6.77 -35.66
N THR A 144 -29.36 -7.84 -35.22
CA THR A 144 -28.76 -8.85 -36.09
C THR A 144 -29.77 -9.25 -37.17
N ILE A 145 -29.45 -8.93 -38.43
CA ILE A 145 -30.16 -9.49 -39.60
C ILE A 145 -29.76 -10.97 -39.68
N PRO A 146 -30.71 -11.93 -39.64
CA PRO A 146 -30.38 -13.32 -39.93
C PRO A 146 -30.35 -13.53 -41.45
N GLY A 147 -29.24 -14.12 -41.91
CA GLY A 147 -29.10 -15.01 -43.07
C GLY A 147 -29.79 -14.69 -44.41
N GLY A 148 -28.96 -14.47 -45.43
CA GLY A 148 -29.24 -14.74 -46.84
C GLY A 148 -27.97 -15.18 -47.53
#